data_AF-A0A7C5TRH8-F1
#
_entry.id   AF-A0A7C5TRH8-F1
#
_cell.length_a   1.000
_cell.length_b   1.000
_cell.length_c   1.000
_cell.angle_alpha   90.00
_cell.angle_beta   90.00
_cell.angle_gamma   90.00
#
_symmetry.space_group_name_H-M   'P 1'
#
loop_
_entity.id
_entity.type
_entity.pdbx_description
1 polymer ?
#
loop_
_entity_poly.entity_id
_entity_poly.type
_entity_poly.pdbx_seq_one_letter_code
_entity_poly.pdbx_strand_id
1 'polypeptide(L)'
;MESTRRWAARRLAVTAPARLHRADATLEAGIVRSLTPAERLLRAAAWRSAGAPRRAIRELGRWHWRGELEARRREELAHSWIAAGQPKRALRVLPGGTRLPPALLLVRAEGERRVGWSLFPRPASGRWFHRSLRSAESCLERSTGNVRRRALEIILETATETGRLEEAWRAWRKLAASGWQGRRRGWLGRRLGVAMARTHRWPERITELAAELPVHRACLEYWSAAGSISGRGILRRLAATEPGGLYAAWARSQLGVPGPRRVHLAPPVGAGEPPAPVALLLAWGDAEGARWQWRRYRKVRGALPAEAIAAATLEVAGPRPGEAIRWLRRSFPKLGGPDLEGCPSDAVQLYLPLRWSTALHRAAREAGIDPWLLAGVVRQESSFVAHARSSRGAVGLAQLIPTTARRHARALGLGRPDLEDPATNLRLAARELAHLLDRFGAVEPALAAYNAGETRTARWWKRWPEPHRFTEEIPVPETYNYVRRVVFLAQAYRAVWDEALTSSTPQR
;
A
#
# COMPACT_ATOMS: atom_id res chain seq x y z
N MET A 1 7.96 -24.55 45.02
CA MET A 1 8.57 -23.50 44.16
C MET A 1 9.11 -24.03 42.83
N GLU A 2 9.83 -25.15 42.82
CA GLU A 2 10.46 -25.66 41.59
C GLU A 2 9.46 -26.25 40.57
N SER A 3 8.38 -26.88 41.03
CA SER A 3 7.30 -27.36 40.15
C SER A 3 6.57 -26.21 39.45
N THR A 4 6.32 -25.10 40.15
CA THR A 4 5.69 -23.88 39.62
C THR A 4 6.58 -23.22 38.56
N ARG A 5 7.90 -23.14 38.79
CA ARG A 5 8.86 -22.61 37.82
C ARG A 5 8.94 -23.48 36.56
N ARG A 6 8.99 -24.81 36.71
CA ARG A 6 8.98 -25.75 35.57
C ARG A 6 7.68 -25.67 34.78
N TRP A 7 6.53 -25.56 35.45
CA TRP A 7 5.23 -25.38 34.80
C TRP A 7 5.17 -24.07 34.00
N ALA A 8 5.59 -22.96 34.61
CA ALA A 8 5.61 -21.64 33.95
C ALA A 8 6.55 -21.64 32.73
N ALA A 9 7.73 -22.25 32.85
CA ALA A 9 8.67 -22.40 31.75
C ALA A 9 8.09 -23.28 30.62
N ARG A 10 7.41 -24.39 30.95
CA ARG A 10 6.74 -25.24 29.95
C ARG A 10 5.65 -24.48 29.21
N ARG A 11 4.81 -23.73 29.95
CA ARG A 11 3.77 -22.89 29.35
C ARG A 11 4.36 -21.83 28.42
N LEU A 12 5.41 -21.12 28.85
CA LEU A 12 6.12 -20.14 28.02
C LEU A 12 6.76 -20.77 26.79
N ALA A 13 7.34 -21.96 26.91
CA ALA A 13 7.90 -22.70 25.80
C ALA A 13 6.83 -23.04 24.73
N VAL A 14 5.58 -23.19 25.12
CA VAL A 14 4.49 -23.50 24.18
C VAL A 14 3.84 -22.22 23.62
N THR A 15 3.49 -21.26 24.49
CA THR A 15 2.68 -20.10 24.09
C THR A 15 3.50 -18.90 23.62
N ALA A 16 4.75 -18.77 24.08
CA ALA A 16 5.63 -17.65 23.76
C ALA A 16 7.08 -18.10 23.53
N PRO A 17 7.32 -19.07 22.62
CA PRO A 17 8.63 -19.71 22.47
C PRO A 17 9.74 -18.72 22.09
N ALA A 18 9.42 -17.68 21.33
CA ALA A 18 10.37 -16.62 20.95
C ALA A 18 10.83 -15.76 22.15
N ARG A 19 10.03 -15.65 23.21
CA ARG A 19 10.43 -14.96 24.44
C ARG A 19 11.36 -15.86 25.25
N LEU A 20 10.96 -17.12 25.47
CA LEU A 20 11.77 -18.06 26.22
C LEU A 20 13.12 -18.30 25.54
N HIS A 21 13.15 -18.52 24.22
CA HIS A 21 14.40 -18.73 23.47
C HIS A 21 15.40 -17.58 23.62
N ARG A 22 14.92 -16.34 23.72
CA ARG A 22 15.78 -15.16 23.91
C ARG A 22 16.26 -15.00 25.35
N ALA A 23 15.46 -15.45 26.31
CA ALA A 23 15.81 -15.38 27.72
C ALA A 23 16.75 -16.53 28.13
N ASP A 24 16.44 -17.76 27.71
CA ASP A 24 17.18 -18.97 28.06
C ASP A 24 16.92 -20.09 27.04
N ALA A 25 17.83 -20.25 26.08
CA ALA A 25 17.74 -21.27 25.04
C ALA A 25 18.01 -22.70 25.56
N THR A 26 18.76 -22.85 26.65
CA THR A 26 19.12 -24.15 27.22
C THR A 26 17.93 -24.75 27.95
N LEU A 27 17.26 -23.95 28.78
CA LEU A 27 16.02 -24.33 29.46
C LEU A 27 14.94 -24.70 28.44
N GLU A 28 14.81 -23.91 27.36
CA GLU A 28 13.89 -24.23 26.28
C GLU A 28 14.19 -25.59 25.65
N ALA A 29 15.46 -25.86 25.31
CA ALA A 29 15.86 -27.11 24.68
C ALA A 29 15.54 -28.34 25.53
N GLY A 30 15.71 -28.24 26.86
CA GLY A 30 15.33 -29.30 27.80
C GLY A 30 13.82 -29.57 27.79
N ILE A 31 13.00 -28.52 27.84
CA ILE A 31 11.53 -28.63 27.86
C ILE A 31 11.00 -29.24 26.56
N VAL A 32 11.53 -28.79 25.41
CA VAL A 32 11.05 -29.17 24.07
C VAL A 32 11.11 -30.68 23.82
N ARG A 33 12.05 -31.39 24.45
CA ARG A 33 12.18 -32.85 24.31
C ARG A 33 10.96 -33.60 24.85
N SER A 34 10.31 -33.07 25.88
CA SER A 34 9.19 -33.69 26.60
C SER A 34 7.80 -33.24 26.13
N LEU A 35 7.71 -32.43 25.08
CA LEU A 35 6.44 -31.89 24.60
C LEU A 35 5.59 -32.95 23.89
N THR A 36 4.30 -32.97 24.23
CA THR A 36 3.28 -33.77 23.57
C THR A 36 3.01 -33.26 22.15
N PRO A 37 2.39 -34.07 21.26
CA PRO A 37 1.97 -33.62 19.93
C PRO A 37 1.12 -32.33 19.94
N ALA A 38 0.18 -32.23 20.87
CA ALA A 38 -0.70 -31.05 21.00
C ALA A 38 0.08 -29.79 21.39
N GLU A 39 1.03 -29.90 22.33
CA GLU A 39 1.89 -28.78 22.71
C GLU A 39 2.81 -28.36 21.57
N ARG A 40 3.32 -29.30 20.77
CA ARG A 40 4.13 -28.99 19.58
C ARG A 40 3.34 -28.22 18.53
N LEU A 41 2.07 -28.55 18.32
CA LEU A 41 1.18 -27.79 17.43
C LEU A 41 1.02 -26.34 17.89
N LEU A 42 0.69 -26.14 19.17
CA LEU A 42 0.55 -24.81 19.76
C LEU A 42 1.85 -24.01 19.66
N ARG A 43 2.99 -24.66 19.96
CA ARG A 43 4.32 -24.07 19.86
C ARG A 43 4.67 -23.67 18.44
N ALA A 44 4.36 -24.50 17.44
CA ALA A 44 4.58 -24.19 16.03
C ALA A 44 3.74 -22.97 15.60
N ALA A 45 2.46 -22.93 15.96
CA ALA A 45 1.59 -21.79 15.70
C ALA A 45 2.10 -20.50 16.38
N ALA A 46 2.64 -20.62 17.60
CA ALA A 46 3.24 -19.49 18.32
C ALA A 46 4.53 -18.99 17.64
N TRP A 47 5.39 -19.88 17.15
CA TRP A 47 6.56 -19.50 16.34
C TRP A 47 6.16 -18.78 15.05
N ARG A 48 5.14 -19.27 14.34
CA ARG A 48 4.62 -18.62 13.13
C ARG A 48 4.06 -17.23 13.45
N SER A 49 3.26 -17.12 14.52
CA SER A 49 2.69 -15.84 14.96
C SER A 49 3.75 -14.84 15.40
N ALA A 50 4.88 -15.31 15.92
CA ALA A 50 6.05 -14.50 16.25
C ALA A 50 6.93 -14.12 15.03
N GLY A 51 6.49 -14.41 13.79
CA GLY A 51 7.24 -14.09 12.58
C GLY A 51 8.41 -15.04 12.30
N ALA A 52 8.47 -16.20 12.95
CA ALA A 52 9.53 -17.20 12.76
C ALA A 52 8.99 -18.53 12.15
N PRO A 53 8.36 -18.51 10.96
CA PRO A 53 7.72 -19.69 10.38
C PRO A 53 8.71 -20.83 10.07
N ARG A 54 10.00 -20.53 9.84
CA ARG A 54 11.04 -21.55 9.67
C ARG A 54 11.26 -22.38 10.94
N ARG A 55 11.06 -21.80 12.14
CA ARG A 55 11.11 -22.54 13.40
C ARG A 55 9.90 -23.44 13.56
N ALA A 56 8.71 -22.96 13.21
CA ALA A 56 7.48 -23.77 13.17
C ALA A 56 7.62 -24.98 12.23
N ILE A 57 8.20 -24.79 11.04
CA ILE A 57 8.49 -25.88 10.09
C ILE A 57 9.43 -26.93 10.71
N ARG A 58 10.50 -26.50 11.38
CA ARG A 58 11.42 -27.43 12.05
C ARG A 58 10.76 -28.18 13.21
N GLU A 59 9.89 -27.51 13.96
CA GLU A 59 9.16 -28.09 15.09
C GLU A 59 8.30 -29.27 14.64
N LEU A 60 7.57 -29.15 13.52
CA LEU A 60 6.63 -30.17 13.04
C LEU A 60 7.21 -31.11 11.98
N GLY A 61 8.23 -30.69 11.24
CA GLY A 61 8.68 -31.36 10.01
C GLY A 61 9.19 -32.79 10.20
N ARG A 62 9.68 -33.14 11.40
CA ARG A 62 10.24 -34.46 11.70
C ARG A 62 9.22 -35.46 12.25
N TRP A 63 8.05 -34.99 12.66
CA TRP A 63 7.03 -35.83 13.29
C TRP A 63 6.09 -36.43 12.27
N HIS A 64 5.47 -37.56 12.58
CA HIS A 64 4.32 -38.09 11.84
C HIS A 64 3.37 -38.68 12.87
N TRP A 65 2.10 -38.27 12.83
CA TRP A 65 1.09 -38.70 13.79
C TRP A 65 -0.01 -39.49 13.09
N ARG A 66 -1.04 -39.92 13.83
CA ARG A 66 -2.22 -40.62 13.30
C ARG A 66 -3.48 -39.78 13.51
N GLY A 67 -4.50 -40.03 12.69
CA GLY A 67 -5.82 -39.42 12.82
C GLY A 67 -5.82 -37.89 12.77
N GLU A 68 -6.61 -37.27 13.64
CA GLU A 68 -6.83 -35.82 13.68
C GLU A 68 -5.54 -35.02 13.92
N LEU A 69 -4.64 -35.54 14.77
CA LEU A 69 -3.37 -34.87 15.07
C LEU A 69 -2.52 -34.69 13.81
N GLU A 70 -2.46 -35.70 12.93
CA GLU A 70 -1.73 -35.59 11.66
C GLU A 70 -2.38 -34.57 10.71
N ALA A 71 -3.70 -34.50 10.68
CA ALA A 71 -4.40 -33.47 9.90
C ALA A 71 -4.03 -32.06 10.39
N ARG A 72 -4.10 -31.82 11.71
CA ARG A 72 -3.71 -30.54 12.33
C ARG A 72 -2.23 -30.21 12.12
N ARG A 73 -1.36 -31.23 12.15
CA ARG A 73 0.06 -31.08 11.84
C ARG A 73 0.27 -30.58 10.42
N ARG A 74 -0.35 -31.24 9.43
CA ARG A 74 -0.25 -30.86 8.02
C ARG A 74 -0.80 -29.46 7.77
N GLU A 75 -1.90 -29.11 8.43
CA GLU A 75 -2.47 -27.77 8.39
C GLU A 75 -1.48 -26.70 8.85
N GLU A 76 -0.94 -26.83 10.06
CA GLU A 76 -0.01 -25.85 10.64
C GLU A 76 1.33 -25.82 9.89
N LEU A 77 1.81 -26.97 9.42
CA LEU A 77 3.01 -27.06 8.59
C LEU A 77 2.81 -26.36 7.24
N ALA A 78 1.66 -26.52 6.60
CA ALA A 78 1.31 -25.83 5.36
C ALA A 78 1.17 -24.31 5.58
N HIS A 79 0.49 -23.88 6.65
CA HIS A 79 0.45 -22.47 7.05
C HIS A 79 1.85 -21.88 7.26
N SER A 80 2.74 -22.63 7.91
CA SER A 80 4.12 -22.20 8.16
C SER A 80 4.94 -22.10 6.86
N TRP A 81 4.78 -23.04 5.91
CA TRP A 81 5.39 -22.92 4.58
C TRP A 81 4.87 -21.72 3.78
N ILE A 82 3.57 -21.44 3.84
CA ILE A 82 2.97 -20.25 3.23
C ILE A 82 3.55 -18.97 3.84
N ALA A 83 3.64 -18.90 5.17
CA ALA A 83 4.21 -17.77 5.89
C ALA A 83 5.70 -17.58 5.60
N ALA A 84 6.44 -18.66 5.33
CA ALA A 84 7.84 -18.64 4.91
C ALA A 84 8.04 -18.29 3.42
N GLY A 85 6.98 -17.96 2.68
CA GLY A 85 7.04 -17.60 1.26
C GLY A 85 7.23 -18.81 0.32
N GLN A 86 6.91 -20.02 0.76
CA GLN A 86 7.13 -21.26 -0.02
C GLN A 86 5.80 -22.02 -0.23
N PRO A 87 4.81 -21.44 -0.94
CA PRO A 87 3.48 -22.03 -1.09
C PRO A 87 3.51 -23.38 -1.82
N LYS A 88 4.45 -23.61 -2.76
CA LYS A 88 4.62 -24.92 -3.40
C LYS A 88 5.04 -26.04 -2.43
N ARG A 89 5.79 -25.71 -1.36
CA ARG A 89 6.12 -26.68 -0.30
C ARG A 89 4.92 -26.93 0.60
N ALA A 90 4.12 -25.89 0.89
CA ALA A 90 2.86 -26.05 1.61
C ALA A 90 1.91 -27.03 0.91
N LEU A 91 1.79 -26.96 -0.41
CA LEU A 91 0.92 -27.86 -1.17
C LEU A 91 1.42 -29.32 -1.19
N ARG A 92 2.72 -29.55 -1.03
CA ARG A 92 3.32 -30.89 -0.99
C ARG A 92 3.05 -31.63 0.33
N VAL A 93 2.87 -30.91 1.44
CA VAL A 93 2.58 -31.53 2.74
C VAL A 93 1.09 -31.85 2.92
N LEU A 94 0.23 -31.33 2.04
CA LEU A 94 -1.22 -31.54 2.10
C LEU A 94 -1.62 -32.80 1.30
N PRO A 95 -2.53 -33.66 1.81
CA PRO A 95 -3.03 -34.80 1.06
C PRO A 95 -3.79 -34.35 -0.19
N GLY A 96 -3.71 -35.12 -1.28
CA GLY A 96 -4.43 -34.82 -2.53
C GLY A 96 -5.96 -34.95 -2.41
N GLY A 97 -6.68 -34.49 -3.43
CA GLY A 97 -8.14 -34.61 -3.53
C GLY A 97 -8.94 -33.44 -2.95
N THR A 98 -10.27 -33.49 -3.15
CA THR A 98 -11.25 -32.47 -2.72
C THR A 98 -12.04 -32.89 -1.47
N ARG A 99 -12.03 -34.18 -1.10
CA ARG A 99 -12.65 -34.70 0.12
C ARG A 99 -11.71 -34.59 1.33
N LEU A 100 -11.34 -33.37 1.68
CA LEU A 100 -10.53 -33.06 2.86
C LEU A 100 -11.36 -32.29 3.91
N PRO A 101 -10.93 -32.27 5.19
CA PRO A 101 -11.47 -31.35 6.18
C PRO A 101 -11.45 -29.89 5.69
N PRO A 102 -12.45 -29.06 6.04
CA PRO A 102 -12.55 -27.68 5.56
C PRO A 102 -11.29 -26.85 5.84
N ALA A 103 -10.65 -27.04 6.98
CA ALA A 103 -9.41 -26.35 7.33
C ALA A 103 -8.28 -26.65 6.33
N LEU A 104 -8.06 -27.92 5.99
CA LEU A 104 -7.05 -28.32 4.99
C LEU A 104 -7.36 -27.78 3.59
N LEU A 105 -8.64 -27.75 3.19
CA LEU A 105 -9.04 -27.15 1.92
C LEU A 105 -8.80 -25.65 1.89
N LEU A 106 -9.03 -24.97 3.00
CA LEU A 106 -8.77 -23.53 3.09
C LEU A 106 -7.28 -23.24 2.93
N VAL A 107 -6.41 -23.99 3.61
CA VAL A 107 -4.95 -23.83 3.47
C VAL A 107 -4.46 -24.20 2.08
N ARG A 108 -5.04 -25.25 1.46
CA ARG A 108 -4.78 -25.63 0.07
C ARG A 108 -5.14 -24.47 -0.87
N ALA A 109 -6.34 -23.92 -0.74
CA ALA A 109 -6.79 -22.79 -1.56
C ALA A 109 -5.87 -21.58 -1.38
N GLU A 110 -5.49 -21.21 -0.16
CA GLU A 110 -4.54 -20.12 0.09
C GLU A 110 -3.16 -20.40 -0.53
N GLY A 111 -2.66 -21.63 -0.45
CA GLY A 111 -1.41 -22.05 -1.09
C GLY A 111 -1.47 -21.92 -2.61
N GLU A 112 -2.51 -22.45 -3.25
CA GLU A 112 -2.74 -22.38 -4.69
C GLU A 112 -2.88 -20.93 -5.17
N ARG A 113 -3.66 -20.11 -4.45
CA ARG A 113 -3.80 -18.66 -4.68
C ARG A 113 -2.46 -17.95 -4.68
N ARG A 114 -1.59 -18.24 -3.69
CA ARG A 114 -0.26 -17.62 -3.60
C ARG A 114 0.68 -18.05 -4.72
N VAL A 115 0.62 -19.31 -5.15
CA VAL A 115 1.37 -19.73 -6.34
C VAL A 115 0.87 -18.97 -7.58
N GLY A 116 -0.45 -18.82 -7.73
CA GLY A 116 -1.06 -18.02 -8.80
C GLY A 116 -0.46 -16.60 -8.87
N TRP A 117 -0.48 -15.86 -7.76
CA TRP A 117 0.10 -14.52 -7.70
C TRP A 117 1.61 -14.47 -7.91
N SER A 118 2.37 -15.48 -7.47
CA SER A 118 3.82 -15.53 -7.71
C SER A 118 4.18 -15.66 -9.20
N LEU A 119 3.26 -16.20 -9.99
CA LEU A 119 3.42 -16.40 -11.43
C LEU A 119 2.75 -15.30 -12.26
N PHE A 120 1.90 -14.49 -11.66
CA PHE A 120 1.14 -13.45 -12.34
C PHE A 120 2.07 -12.45 -13.04
N PRO A 121 1.83 -12.09 -14.31
CA PRO A 121 0.62 -12.33 -15.11
C PRO A 121 0.78 -13.46 -16.15
N ARG A 122 1.70 -14.42 -15.94
CA ARG A 122 1.92 -15.52 -16.90
C ARG A 122 0.68 -16.40 -17.03
N PRO A 123 0.39 -17.02 -18.19
CA PRO A 123 -0.78 -17.90 -18.36
C PRO A 123 -0.93 -19.00 -17.29
N ALA A 124 0.19 -19.50 -16.75
CA ALA A 124 0.19 -20.47 -15.67
C ALA A 124 -0.52 -19.98 -14.39
N SER A 125 -0.58 -18.67 -14.10
CA SER A 125 -1.28 -18.15 -12.92
C SER A 125 -2.77 -18.48 -12.94
N GLY A 126 -3.41 -18.40 -14.11
CA GLY A 126 -4.84 -18.72 -14.27
C GLY A 126 -5.16 -20.15 -13.88
N ARG A 127 -4.30 -21.13 -14.21
CA ARG A 127 -4.49 -22.53 -13.79
C ARG A 127 -4.45 -22.68 -12.26
N TRP A 128 -3.58 -21.94 -11.58
CA TRP A 128 -3.50 -21.95 -10.13
C TRP A 128 -4.69 -21.26 -9.47
N PHE A 129 -5.20 -20.17 -10.05
CA PHE A 129 -6.43 -19.55 -9.58
C PHE A 129 -7.65 -20.46 -9.74
N HIS A 130 -7.79 -21.17 -10.86
CA HIS A 130 -8.85 -22.18 -11.02
C HIS A 130 -8.77 -23.30 -9.98
N ARG A 131 -7.56 -23.80 -9.69
CA ARG A 131 -7.37 -24.81 -8.64
C ARG A 131 -7.77 -24.27 -7.26
N SER A 132 -7.29 -23.06 -6.94
CA SER A 132 -7.63 -22.38 -5.69
C SER A 132 -9.13 -22.17 -5.54
N LEU A 133 -9.81 -21.79 -6.63
CA LEU A 133 -11.25 -21.58 -6.66
C LEU A 133 -11.99 -22.87 -6.31
N ARG A 134 -11.67 -23.99 -6.98
CA ARG A 134 -12.26 -25.31 -6.67
C ARG A 134 -12.03 -25.75 -5.23
N SER A 135 -10.81 -25.56 -4.72
CA SER A 135 -10.47 -25.87 -3.32
C SER A 135 -11.30 -25.02 -2.35
N ALA A 136 -11.51 -23.73 -2.66
CA ALA A 136 -12.29 -22.82 -1.82
C ALA A 136 -13.80 -23.08 -1.90
N GLU A 137 -14.34 -23.41 -3.07
CA GLU A 137 -15.75 -23.84 -3.26
C GLU A 137 -16.04 -25.09 -2.43
N SER A 138 -15.18 -26.11 -2.52
CA SER A 138 -15.34 -27.34 -1.74
C SER A 138 -15.16 -27.14 -0.22
N CYS A 139 -14.38 -26.14 0.19
CA CYS A 139 -14.28 -25.69 1.59
C CYS A 139 -15.58 -25.01 2.04
N LEU A 140 -16.17 -24.15 1.19
CA LEU A 140 -17.35 -23.36 1.50
C LEU A 140 -18.57 -24.22 1.83
N GLU A 141 -18.77 -25.31 1.08
CA GLU A 141 -19.89 -26.24 1.26
C GLU A 141 -19.96 -26.87 2.66
N ARG A 142 -18.80 -27.02 3.31
CA ARG A 142 -18.64 -27.76 4.57
C ARG A 142 -18.12 -26.91 5.72
N SER A 143 -18.10 -25.58 5.57
CA SER A 143 -17.54 -24.66 6.57
C SER A 143 -18.56 -23.67 7.12
N THR A 144 -18.35 -23.32 8.37
CA THR A 144 -19.07 -22.27 9.11
C THR A 144 -18.08 -21.22 9.65
N GLY A 145 -18.62 -20.14 10.23
CA GLY A 145 -17.83 -19.12 10.93
C GLY A 145 -16.69 -18.50 10.09
N ASN A 146 -15.51 -18.38 10.69
CA ASN A 146 -14.36 -17.71 10.07
C ASN A 146 -13.79 -18.48 8.86
N VAL A 147 -13.84 -19.81 8.88
CA VAL A 147 -13.39 -20.64 7.75
C VAL A 147 -14.24 -20.35 6.52
N ARG A 148 -15.56 -20.28 6.70
CA ARG A 148 -16.51 -19.92 5.64
C ARG A 148 -16.24 -18.53 5.06
N ARG A 149 -16.05 -17.53 5.93
CA ARG A 149 -15.71 -16.16 5.52
C ARG A 149 -14.43 -16.14 4.68
N ARG A 150 -13.38 -16.82 5.13
CA ARG A 150 -12.11 -16.83 4.41
C ARG A 150 -12.19 -17.59 3.08
N ALA A 151 -12.98 -18.65 2.99
CA ALA A 151 -13.26 -19.34 1.74
C ALA A 151 -13.95 -18.39 0.74
N LEU A 152 -14.99 -17.64 1.16
CA LEU A 152 -15.65 -16.65 0.32
C LEU A 152 -14.68 -15.56 -0.18
N GLU A 153 -13.75 -15.08 0.65
CA GLU A 153 -12.76 -14.10 0.20
C GLU A 153 -11.81 -14.67 -0.86
N ILE A 154 -11.46 -15.95 -0.79
CA ILE A 154 -10.63 -16.61 -1.80
C ILE A 154 -11.44 -16.84 -3.08
N ILE A 155 -12.71 -17.25 -2.96
CA ILE A 155 -13.62 -17.40 -4.11
C ILE A 155 -13.76 -16.06 -4.83
N LEU A 156 -14.10 -14.99 -4.11
CA LEU A 156 -14.21 -13.63 -4.66
C LEU A 156 -12.96 -13.25 -5.45
N GLU A 157 -11.78 -13.38 -4.83
CA GLU A 157 -10.52 -13.04 -5.48
C GLU A 157 -10.25 -13.90 -6.72
N THR A 158 -10.28 -15.21 -6.57
CA THR A 158 -9.86 -16.12 -7.65
C THR A 158 -10.88 -16.20 -8.79
N ALA A 159 -12.17 -16.11 -8.49
CA ALA A 159 -13.22 -16.06 -9.50
C ALA A 159 -13.14 -14.74 -10.31
N THR A 160 -12.82 -13.61 -9.68
CA THR A 160 -12.51 -12.36 -10.39
C THR A 160 -11.33 -12.54 -11.35
N GLU A 161 -10.20 -13.09 -10.87
CA GLU A 161 -9.00 -13.28 -11.71
C GLU A 161 -9.18 -14.32 -12.83
N THR A 162 -10.13 -15.24 -12.70
CA THR A 162 -10.45 -16.23 -13.75
C THR A 162 -11.62 -15.81 -14.64
N GLY A 163 -12.22 -14.63 -14.43
CA GLY A 163 -13.37 -14.16 -15.21
C GLY A 163 -14.70 -14.85 -14.87
N ARG A 164 -14.79 -15.60 -13.78
CA ARG A 164 -16.02 -16.23 -13.25
C ARG A 164 -16.80 -15.21 -12.41
N LEU A 165 -17.27 -14.15 -13.08
CA LEU A 165 -17.74 -12.92 -12.44
C LEU A 165 -19.08 -13.10 -11.70
N GLU A 166 -19.93 -14.02 -12.13
CA GLU A 166 -21.18 -14.35 -11.42
C GLU A 166 -20.91 -15.03 -10.07
N GLU A 167 -19.93 -15.92 -10.01
CA GLU A 167 -19.47 -16.57 -8.78
C GLU A 167 -18.79 -15.57 -7.86
N ALA A 168 -17.95 -14.69 -8.42
CA ALA A 168 -17.32 -13.61 -7.67
C ALA A 168 -18.35 -12.66 -7.06
N TRP A 169 -19.37 -12.25 -7.83
CA TRP A 169 -20.46 -11.39 -7.34
C TRP A 169 -21.28 -12.06 -6.24
N ARG A 170 -21.62 -13.35 -6.39
CA ARG A 170 -22.30 -14.12 -5.33
C ARG A 170 -21.47 -14.19 -4.05
N ALA A 171 -20.15 -14.34 -4.16
CA ALA A 171 -19.26 -14.29 -3.00
C ALA A 171 -19.21 -12.90 -2.36
N TRP A 172 -19.15 -11.83 -3.16
CA TRP A 172 -19.23 -10.44 -2.70
C TRP A 172 -20.48 -10.20 -1.86
N ARG A 173 -21.67 -10.51 -2.38
CA ARG A 173 -22.96 -10.28 -1.68
C ARG A 173 -23.01 -11.00 -0.34
N LYS A 174 -22.55 -12.26 -0.27
CA LYS A 174 -22.48 -13.03 0.98
C LYS A 174 -21.53 -12.40 2.00
N LEU A 175 -20.37 -11.89 1.57
CA LEU A 175 -19.43 -11.19 2.44
C LEU A 175 -19.99 -9.83 2.91
N ALA A 176 -20.61 -9.07 2.00
CA ALA A 176 -21.18 -7.78 2.31
C ALA A 176 -22.29 -7.88 3.36
N ALA A 177 -23.17 -8.88 3.22
CA ALA A 177 -24.22 -9.16 4.20
C ALA A 177 -23.68 -9.55 5.60
N SER A 178 -22.43 -10.02 5.72
CA SER A 178 -21.85 -10.41 7.01
C SER A 178 -21.19 -9.26 7.78
N GLY A 179 -21.39 -8.01 7.36
CA GLY A 179 -20.68 -6.85 7.93
C GLY A 179 -19.17 -6.86 7.65
N TRP A 180 -18.72 -7.48 6.55
CA TRP A 180 -17.31 -7.54 6.18
C TRP A 180 -16.76 -6.13 5.92
N GLN A 181 -15.66 -5.78 6.59
CA GLN A 181 -15.01 -4.47 6.52
C GLN A 181 -13.49 -4.59 6.34
N GLY A 182 -12.85 -3.47 6.01
CA GLY A 182 -11.39 -3.32 6.00
C GLY A 182 -10.77 -3.31 4.60
N ARG A 183 -9.44 -3.14 4.55
CA ARG A 183 -8.70 -2.89 3.30
C ARG A 183 -8.88 -3.96 2.22
N ARG A 184 -9.08 -5.22 2.63
CA ARG A 184 -9.28 -6.34 1.70
C ARG A 184 -10.62 -6.24 0.97
N ARG A 185 -11.67 -5.72 1.62
CA ARG A 185 -12.96 -5.41 0.99
C ARG A 185 -12.80 -4.44 -0.18
N GLY A 186 -12.17 -3.29 0.07
CA GLY A 186 -11.91 -2.30 -0.98
C GLY A 186 -11.06 -2.85 -2.12
N TRP A 187 -9.99 -3.59 -1.79
CA TRP A 187 -9.11 -4.19 -2.80
C TRP A 187 -9.84 -5.17 -3.73
N LEU A 188 -10.58 -6.13 -3.16
CA LEU A 188 -11.28 -7.14 -3.96
C LEU A 188 -12.50 -6.56 -4.69
N GLY A 189 -13.26 -5.68 -4.03
CA GLY A 189 -14.41 -5.01 -4.63
C GLY A 189 -14.01 -4.15 -5.82
N ARG A 190 -12.93 -3.37 -5.71
CA ARG A 190 -12.37 -2.64 -6.86
C ARG A 190 -12.09 -3.58 -8.03
N ARG A 191 -11.32 -4.65 -7.81
CA ARG A 191 -10.93 -5.58 -8.89
C ARG A 191 -12.14 -6.24 -9.54
N LEU A 192 -13.13 -6.66 -8.72
CA LEU A 192 -14.40 -7.19 -9.23
C LEU A 192 -15.13 -6.18 -10.11
N GLY A 193 -15.31 -4.96 -9.62
CA GLY A 193 -16.03 -3.92 -10.35
C GLY A 193 -15.36 -3.52 -11.67
N VAL A 194 -14.03 -3.38 -11.68
CA VAL A 194 -13.28 -3.14 -12.93
C VAL A 194 -13.42 -4.31 -13.90
N ALA A 195 -13.32 -5.55 -13.41
CA ALA A 195 -13.49 -6.74 -14.26
C ALA A 195 -14.91 -6.81 -14.85
N MET A 196 -15.94 -6.48 -14.07
CA MET A 196 -17.33 -6.42 -14.53
C MET A 196 -17.56 -5.29 -15.53
N ALA A 197 -17.05 -4.08 -15.25
CA ALA A 197 -17.21 -2.91 -16.11
C ALA A 197 -16.70 -3.16 -17.53
N ARG A 198 -15.56 -3.86 -17.65
CA ARG A 198 -14.97 -4.26 -18.93
C ARG A 198 -15.78 -5.27 -19.73
N THR A 199 -16.81 -5.89 -19.14
CA THR A 199 -17.75 -6.75 -19.89
C THR A 199 -18.93 -5.97 -20.45
N HIS A 200 -19.21 -4.77 -19.95
CA HIS A 200 -20.38 -3.96 -20.29
C HIS A 200 -21.75 -4.65 -20.02
N ARG A 201 -21.80 -5.71 -19.19
CA ARG A 201 -23.01 -6.51 -18.96
C ARG A 201 -23.84 -6.14 -17.73
N TRP A 202 -23.25 -5.48 -16.74
CA TRP A 202 -23.89 -5.31 -15.41
C TRP A 202 -23.73 -3.90 -14.82
N PRO A 203 -24.23 -2.84 -15.49
CA PRO A 203 -24.07 -1.46 -15.01
C PRO A 203 -24.70 -1.20 -13.63
N GLU A 204 -25.81 -1.85 -13.31
CA GLU A 204 -26.52 -1.71 -12.02
C GLU A 204 -25.66 -2.26 -10.87
N ARG A 205 -25.05 -3.44 -11.06
CA ARG A 205 -24.17 -4.06 -10.06
C ARG A 205 -22.92 -3.22 -9.80
N ILE A 206 -22.39 -2.57 -10.84
CA ILE A 206 -21.24 -1.66 -10.69
C ILE A 206 -21.65 -0.41 -9.89
N THR A 207 -22.85 0.11 -10.13
CA THR A 207 -23.41 1.26 -9.40
C THR A 207 -23.61 0.92 -7.92
N GLU A 208 -24.19 -0.25 -7.64
CA GLU A 208 -24.33 -0.79 -6.28
C GLU A 208 -22.96 -0.89 -5.59
N LEU A 209 -21.98 -1.47 -6.27
CA LEU A 209 -20.63 -1.65 -5.73
C LEU A 209 -19.92 -0.30 -5.48
N ALA A 210 -20.14 0.70 -6.34
CA ALA A 210 -19.63 2.06 -6.17
C ALA A 210 -20.25 2.76 -4.95
N ALA A 211 -21.52 2.51 -4.67
CA ALA A 211 -22.19 3.01 -3.47
C ALA A 211 -21.61 2.37 -2.19
N GLU A 212 -21.34 1.06 -2.21
CA GLU A 212 -20.75 0.33 -1.09
C GLU A 212 -19.25 0.62 -0.85
N LEU A 213 -18.56 1.22 -1.83
CA LEU A 213 -17.12 1.48 -1.79
C LEU A 213 -16.78 2.96 -2.07
N PRO A 214 -17.06 3.89 -1.14
CA PRO A 214 -16.80 5.32 -1.36
C PRO A 214 -15.36 5.64 -1.80
N VAL A 215 -14.36 4.98 -1.22
CA VAL A 215 -12.93 5.15 -1.56
C VAL A 215 -12.60 4.74 -3.00
N HIS A 216 -13.41 3.85 -3.60
CA HIS A 216 -13.25 3.35 -4.96
C HIS A 216 -14.37 3.80 -5.90
N ARG A 217 -15.29 4.66 -5.47
CA ARG A 217 -16.42 5.14 -6.28
C ARG A 217 -15.95 5.72 -7.63
N ALA A 218 -15.01 6.67 -7.59
CA ALA A 218 -14.45 7.28 -8.81
C ALA A 218 -13.79 6.25 -9.76
N CYS A 219 -13.22 5.16 -9.22
CA CYS A 219 -12.70 4.07 -10.05
C CYS A 219 -13.82 3.38 -10.82
N LEU A 220 -14.88 3.00 -10.10
CA LEU A 220 -15.97 2.21 -10.65
C LEU A 220 -16.83 3.03 -11.61
N GLU A 221 -17.05 4.30 -11.31
CA GLU A 221 -17.68 5.27 -12.21
C GLU A 221 -16.85 5.51 -13.47
N TYR A 222 -15.52 5.65 -13.33
CA TYR A 222 -14.65 5.81 -14.50
C TYR A 222 -14.74 4.60 -15.43
N TRP A 223 -14.59 3.39 -14.89
CA TRP A 223 -14.60 2.18 -15.69
C TRP A 223 -15.98 1.81 -16.26
N SER A 224 -17.08 2.20 -15.61
CA SER A 224 -18.42 2.05 -16.19
C SER A 224 -18.69 3.02 -17.34
N ALA A 225 -17.99 4.16 -17.36
CA ALA A 225 -18.16 5.21 -18.37
C ALA A 225 -17.14 5.14 -19.51
N ALA A 226 -15.94 4.64 -19.26
CA ALA A 226 -14.83 4.63 -20.21
C ALA A 226 -15.19 3.87 -21.49
N GLY A 227 -15.01 4.52 -22.64
CA GLY A 227 -15.32 3.94 -23.95
C GLY A 227 -16.80 3.90 -24.33
N SER A 228 -17.71 4.44 -23.50
CA SER A 228 -19.15 4.53 -23.80
C SER A 228 -19.59 5.97 -24.06
N ILE A 229 -20.41 6.19 -25.11
CA ILE A 229 -21.02 7.49 -25.43
C ILE A 229 -21.92 7.94 -24.27
N SER A 230 -22.73 7.03 -23.71
CA SER A 230 -23.61 7.32 -22.56
C SER A 230 -22.83 7.63 -21.28
N GLY A 231 -21.55 7.24 -21.23
CA GLY A 231 -20.64 7.50 -20.11
C GLY A 231 -20.05 8.92 -20.08
N ARG A 232 -20.15 9.71 -21.15
CA ARG A 232 -19.51 11.05 -21.24
C ARG A 232 -19.90 11.99 -20.10
N GLY A 233 -21.14 11.92 -19.61
CA GLY A 233 -21.58 12.73 -18.46
C GLY A 233 -20.82 12.40 -17.17
N ILE A 234 -20.54 11.12 -16.92
CA ILE A 234 -19.73 10.69 -15.77
C ILE A 234 -18.29 11.18 -15.93
N LEU A 235 -17.70 11.01 -17.12
CA LEU A 235 -16.34 11.48 -17.40
C LEU A 235 -16.20 12.99 -17.19
N ARG A 236 -17.19 13.79 -17.63
CA ARG A 236 -17.18 15.24 -17.40
C ARG A 236 -17.20 15.59 -15.91
N ARG A 237 -18.03 14.91 -15.11
CA ARG A 237 -18.06 15.13 -13.64
C ARG A 237 -16.74 14.76 -12.98
N LEU A 238 -16.14 13.63 -13.35
CA LEU A 238 -14.84 13.22 -12.84
C LEU A 238 -13.74 14.22 -13.24
N ALA A 239 -13.75 14.68 -14.49
CA ALA A 239 -12.80 15.65 -15.02
C ALA A 239 -12.94 17.05 -14.40
N ALA A 240 -14.12 17.40 -13.86
CA ALA A 240 -14.38 18.67 -13.20
C ALA A 240 -13.88 18.73 -11.75
N THR A 241 -13.44 17.62 -11.15
CA THR A 241 -12.93 17.63 -9.77
C THR A 241 -11.51 18.19 -9.72
N GLU A 242 -11.29 19.30 -9.00
CA GLU A 242 -10.00 19.99 -8.92
C GLU A 242 -9.28 19.76 -7.56
N PRO A 243 -8.00 19.33 -7.55
CA PRO A 243 -7.20 18.90 -8.71
C PRO A 243 -7.64 17.52 -9.24
N GLY A 244 -8.41 16.78 -8.46
CA GLY A 244 -8.86 15.44 -8.81
C GLY A 244 -7.77 14.38 -8.60
N GLY A 245 -8.19 13.11 -8.59
CA GLY A 245 -7.28 11.97 -8.47
C GLY A 245 -6.90 11.38 -9.83
N LEU A 246 -6.36 10.16 -9.81
CA LEU A 246 -6.04 9.38 -11.01
C LEU A 246 -7.18 9.35 -12.04
N TYR A 247 -8.41 9.05 -11.60
CA TYR A 247 -9.55 8.91 -12.50
C TYR A 247 -10.04 10.25 -13.09
N ALA A 248 -9.82 11.36 -12.38
CA ALA A 248 -10.06 12.69 -12.93
C ALA A 248 -9.05 13.00 -14.04
N ALA A 249 -7.76 12.70 -13.82
CA ALA A 249 -6.72 12.85 -14.83
C ALA A 249 -6.99 12.00 -16.08
N TRP A 250 -7.41 10.74 -15.91
CA TRP A 250 -7.79 9.87 -17.03
C TRP A 250 -9.04 10.35 -17.75
N ALA A 251 -10.05 10.83 -17.02
CA ALA A 251 -11.25 11.40 -17.63
C ALA A 251 -10.92 12.65 -18.46
N ARG A 252 -10.03 13.53 -17.96
CA ARG A 252 -9.54 14.69 -18.71
C ARG A 252 -8.83 14.27 -19.99
N SER A 253 -7.91 13.31 -19.88
CA SER A 253 -7.19 12.76 -21.04
C SER A 253 -8.12 12.18 -22.09
N GLN A 254 -9.16 11.44 -21.70
CA GLN A 254 -10.13 10.89 -22.66
C GLN A 254 -11.02 11.94 -23.30
N LEU A 255 -11.34 13.01 -22.58
CA LEU A 255 -12.16 14.11 -23.09
C LEU A 255 -11.36 15.14 -23.89
N GLY A 256 -10.02 15.03 -23.93
CA GLY A 256 -9.14 16.00 -24.59
C GLY A 256 -9.17 17.38 -23.91
N VAL A 257 -9.53 17.45 -22.62
CA VAL A 257 -9.53 18.70 -21.86
C VAL A 257 -8.18 18.88 -21.15
N PRO A 258 -7.73 20.12 -20.92
CA PRO A 258 -6.45 20.40 -20.28
C PRO A 258 -6.38 19.84 -18.85
N GLY A 259 -5.17 19.86 -18.28
CA GLY A 259 -4.92 19.48 -16.89
C GLY A 259 -5.73 20.29 -15.87
N PRO A 260 -5.60 19.96 -14.57
CA PRO A 260 -6.36 20.60 -13.51
C PRO A 260 -6.14 22.11 -13.53
N ARG A 261 -7.21 22.83 -13.25
CA ARG A 261 -7.19 24.28 -13.08
C ARG A 261 -6.77 24.61 -11.66
N ARG A 262 -6.47 25.89 -11.43
CA ARG A 262 -6.23 26.42 -10.09
C ARG A 262 -7.39 26.08 -9.15
N VAL A 263 -7.08 25.52 -7.98
CA VAL A 263 -8.08 25.21 -6.96
C VAL A 263 -8.47 26.49 -6.21
N HIS A 264 -9.77 26.69 -5.99
CA HIS A 264 -10.26 27.72 -5.07
C HIS A 264 -10.09 27.24 -3.63
N LEU A 265 -9.14 27.84 -2.93
CA LEU A 265 -8.83 27.56 -1.53
C LEU A 265 -9.52 28.58 -0.62
N ALA A 266 -9.91 28.14 0.57
CA ALA A 266 -10.47 29.02 1.59
C ALA A 266 -9.37 29.95 2.18
N PRO A 267 -9.74 31.08 2.79
CA PRO A 267 -8.83 31.91 3.57
C PRO A 267 -8.03 31.09 4.58
N PRO A 268 -6.79 31.50 4.90
CA PRO A 268 -5.95 30.79 5.87
C PRO A 268 -6.64 30.76 7.25
N VAL A 269 -6.44 29.67 8.00
CA VAL A 269 -6.89 29.59 9.41
C VAL A 269 -5.98 30.44 10.29
N GLY A 270 -4.70 30.51 9.95
CA GLY A 270 -3.66 31.11 10.78
C GLY A 270 -3.11 30.14 11.83
N ALA A 271 -1.83 30.32 12.18
CA ALA A 271 -1.20 29.58 13.26
C ALA A 271 -1.72 30.12 14.60
N GLY A 272 -2.42 29.28 15.37
CA GLY A 272 -2.87 29.62 16.72
C GLY A 272 -1.77 29.49 17.75
N GLU A 273 -1.99 30.06 18.94
CA GLU A 273 -1.05 29.92 20.04
C GLU A 273 -0.88 28.44 20.44
N PRO A 274 0.37 27.97 20.62
CA PRO A 274 0.61 26.65 21.15
C PRO A 274 0.12 26.53 22.60
N PRO A 275 -0.18 25.32 23.09
CA PRO A 275 -0.46 25.10 24.51
C PRO A 275 0.65 25.67 25.39
N ALA A 276 0.34 26.27 26.53
CA ALA A 276 1.31 27.00 27.35
C ALA A 276 2.64 26.24 27.61
N PRO A 277 2.66 24.92 27.93
CA PRO A 277 3.93 24.21 28.09
C PRO A 277 4.75 24.08 26.80
N VAL A 278 4.07 24.00 25.65
CA VAL A 278 4.72 23.99 24.34
C VAL A 278 5.25 25.39 24.02
N ALA A 279 4.47 26.45 24.27
CA ALA A 279 4.89 27.83 24.08
C ALA A 279 6.15 28.16 24.90
N LEU A 280 6.16 27.74 26.15
CA LEU A 280 7.27 27.94 27.08
C LEU A 280 8.55 27.24 26.61
N LEU A 281 8.45 26.00 26.13
CA LEU A 281 9.59 25.26 25.58
C LEU A 281 10.13 25.89 24.29
N LEU A 282 9.23 26.37 23.42
CA LEU A 282 9.64 27.11 22.22
C LEU A 282 10.35 28.42 22.58
N ALA A 283 9.84 29.16 23.57
CA ALA A 283 10.48 30.38 24.06
C ALA A 283 11.88 30.13 24.65
N TRP A 284 12.08 28.97 25.28
CA TRP A 284 13.39 28.52 25.77
C TRP A 284 14.33 27.95 24.70
N GLY A 285 13.87 27.84 23.43
CA GLY A 285 14.64 27.23 22.35
C GLY A 285 14.64 25.70 22.34
N ASP A 286 13.91 25.04 23.24
CA ASP A 286 13.77 23.57 23.26
C ASP A 286 12.69 23.10 22.27
N ALA A 287 13.03 23.15 20.98
CA ALA A 287 12.14 22.70 19.92
C ALA A 287 11.86 21.18 19.96
N GLU A 288 12.75 20.36 20.50
CA GLU A 288 12.52 18.91 20.59
C GLU A 288 11.54 18.57 21.72
N GLY A 289 11.73 19.14 22.90
CA GLY A 289 10.81 19.05 24.01
C GLY A 289 9.44 19.62 23.64
N ALA A 290 9.38 20.77 22.96
CA ALA A 290 8.13 21.34 22.47
C ALA A 290 7.38 20.35 21.57
N ARG A 291 8.05 19.77 20.58
CA ARG A 291 7.46 18.74 19.70
C ARG A 291 7.00 17.50 20.48
N TRP A 292 7.77 17.07 21.48
CA TRP A 292 7.40 15.94 22.34
C TRP A 292 6.12 16.21 23.13
N GLN A 293 6.06 17.37 23.80
CA GLN A 293 4.89 17.78 24.57
C GLN A 293 3.67 17.94 23.68
N TRP A 294 3.82 18.60 22.53
CA TRP A 294 2.70 18.85 21.63
C TRP A 294 2.07 17.54 21.11
N ARG A 295 2.91 16.56 20.74
CA ARG A 295 2.42 15.22 20.35
C ARG A 295 1.64 14.54 21.48
N ARG A 296 2.02 14.78 22.74
CA ARG A 296 1.34 14.25 23.92
C ARG A 296 -0.02 14.91 24.12
N TYR A 297 -0.10 16.24 24.05
CA TYR A 297 -1.36 17.00 24.09
C TYR A 297 -2.35 16.52 23.03
N ARG A 298 -1.88 16.40 21.78
CA ARG A 298 -2.72 15.91 20.68
C ARG A 298 -3.32 14.54 20.95
N LYS A 299 -2.56 13.63 21.56
CA LYS A 299 -3.06 12.27 21.86
C LYS A 299 -4.20 12.29 22.88
N VAL A 300 -4.19 13.25 23.80
CA VAL A 300 -5.16 13.33 24.90
C VAL A 300 -6.41 14.07 24.49
N ARG A 301 -6.29 15.26 23.86
CA ARG A 301 -7.45 16.13 23.58
C ARG A 301 -7.67 16.47 22.10
N GLY A 302 -6.89 15.88 21.19
CA GLY A 302 -6.85 16.32 19.80
C GLY A 302 -6.14 17.67 19.64
N ALA A 303 -6.31 18.30 18.47
CA ALA A 303 -5.74 19.60 18.17
C ALA A 303 -6.76 20.44 17.40
N LEU A 304 -6.94 21.68 17.82
CA LEU A 304 -7.75 22.65 17.08
C LEU A 304 -7.11 22.90 15.69
N PRO A 305 -7.89 23.30 14.67
CA PRO A 305 -7.35 23.61 13.35
C PRO A 305 -6.14 24.57 13.40
N ALA A 306 -6.22 25.67 14.13
CA ALA A 306 -5.14 26.64 14.27
C ALA A 306 -3.90 26.08 14.99
N GLU A 307 -4.09 25.23 16.00
CA GLU A 307 -2.97 24.50 16.66
C GLU A 307 -2.31 23.50 15.71
N ALA A 308 -3.09 22.86 14.84
CA ALA A 308 -2.56 21.93 13.85
C ALA A 308 -1.75 22.65 12.77
N ILE A 309 -2.15 23.87 12.37
CA ILE A 309 -1.35 24.76 11.53
C ILE A 309 -0.04 25.10 12.22
N ALA A 310 -0.08 25.59 13.47
CA ALA A 310 1.11 25.96 14.22
C ALA A 310 2.10 24.78 14.39
N ALA A 311 1.59 23.59 14.74
CA ALA A 311 2.39 22.38 14.83
C ALA A 311 2.96 21.96 13.47
N ALA A 312 2.18 22.05 12.40
CA ALA A 312 2.64 21.72 11.05
C ALA A 312 3.75 22.66 10.57
N THR A 313 3.63 23.97 10.83
CA THR A 313 4.67 24.97 10.54
C THR A 313 5.99 24.62 11.24
N LEU A 314 5.93 24.27 12.53
CA LEU A 314 7.11 23.85 13.30
C LEU A 314 7.77 22.58 12.73
N GLU A 315 6.97 21.62 12.27
CA GLU A 315 7.47 20.36 11.70
C GLU A 315 8.05 20.55 10.29
N VAL A 316 7.46 21.43 9.47
CA VAL A 316 7.97 21.76 8.12
C VAL A 316 9.31 22.49 8.17
N ALA A 317 9.48 23.40 9.14
CA ALA A 317 10.77 24.07 9.39
C ALA A 317 11.81 23.12 10.01
N GLY A 318 11.35 22.03 10.63
CA GLY A 318 12.20 21.07 11.35
C GLY A 318 12.72 19.90 10.52
N PRO A 319 13.34 18.91 11.20
CA PRO A 319 13.89 17.72 10.55
C PRO A 319 12.80 16.71 10.12
N ARG A 320 11.53 16.92 10.49
CA ARG A 320 10.44 15.94 10.32
C ARG A 320 9.21 16.52 9.58
N PRO A 321 9.35 17.09 8.37
CA PRO A 321 8.22 17.63 7.59
C PRO A 321 7.09 16.59 7.35
N GLY A 322 7.40 15.29 7.37
CA GLY A 322 6.39 14.23 7.30
C GLY A 322 5.41 14.18 8.49
N GLU A 323 5.76 14.76 9.65
CA GLU A 323 4.86 14.89 10.80
C GLU A 323 3.77 15.93 10.55
N ALA A 324 4.07 17.02 9.83
CA ALA A 324 3.09 18.07 9.49
C ALA A 324 1.85 17.48 8.80
N ILE A 325 2.06 16.53 7.89
CA ILE A 325 1.01 15.79 7.19
C ILE A 325 0.05 15.12 8.16
N ARG A 326 0.56 14.53 9.25
CA ARG A 326 -0.23 13.80 10.23
C ARG A 326 -1.02 14.72 11.15
N TRP A 327 -0.52 15.92 11.40
CA TRP A 327 -1.27 16.99 12.05
C TRP A 327 -2.42 17.43 11.16
N LEU A 328 -2.10 17.86 9.95
CA LEU A 328 -3.03 18.45 9.01
C LEU A 328 -4.17 17.50 8.62
N ARG A 329 -3.88 16.24 8.28
CA ARG A 329 -4.93 15.28 7.87
C ARG A 329 -5.94 14.95 8.96
N ARG A 330 -5.58 15.14 10.23
CA ARG A 330 -6.50 14.86 11.35
C ARG A 330 -7.44 16.04 11.58
N SER A 331 -6.97 17.27 11.44
CA SER A 331 -7.78 18.48 11.61
C SER A 331 -8.50 18.92 10.34
N PHE A 332 -8.00 18.54 9.17
CA PHE A 332 -8.56 18.82 7.85
C PHE A 332 -8.70 17.52 7.04
N PRO A 333 -9.76 16.72 7.25
CA PRO A 333 -9.89 15.38 6.66
C PRO A 333 -9.93 15.34 5.13
N LYS A 334 -10.36 16.44 4.49
CA LYS A 334 -10.32 16.60 3.03
C LYS A 334 -8.88 16.58 2.48
N LEU A 335 -7.88 16.98 3.27
CA LEU A 335 -6.48 16.96 2.84
C LEU A 335 -6.01 15.54 2.49
N GLY A 336 -5.52 15.40 1.27
CA GLY A 336 -5.07 14.13 0.72
C GLY A 336 -6.14 13.32 0.01
N GLY A 337 -7.36 13.81 -0.05
CA GLY A 337 -8.36 13.39 -1.02
C GLY A 337 -8.23 14.18 -2.34
N PRO A 338 -8.95 13.74 -3.39
CA PRO A 338 -8.96 14.40 -4.70
C PRO A 338 -9.69 15.75 -4.72
N ASP A 339 -10.50 16.04 -3.70
CA ASP A 339 -11.22 17.31 -3.51
C ASP A 339 -10.46 18.16 -2.49
N LEU A 340 -9.72 19.16 -2.97
CA LEU A 340 -9.05 20.15 -2.13
C LEU A 340 -9.83 21.48 -2.08
N GLU A 341 -10.96 21.56 -2.77
CA GLU A 341 -11.73 22.79 -2.86
C GLU A 341 -12.29 23.19 -1.50
N GLY A 342 -12.17 24.48 -1.17
CA GLY A 342 -12.56 25.04 0.11
C GLY A 342 -11.69 24.61 1.30
N CYS A 343 -10.59 23.88 1.09
CA CYS A 343 -9.58 23.71 2.15
C CYS A 343 -8.84 25.03 2.41
N PRO A 344 -8.47 25.33 3.67
CA PRO A 344 -7.67 26.52 3.98
C PRO A 344 -6.32 26.51 3.24
N SER A 345 -5.97 27.66 2.67
CA SER A 345 -4.78 27.82 1.83
C SER A 345 -3.48 27.47 2.56
N ASP A 346 -3.31 27.91 3.80
CA ASP A 346 -2.16 27.59 4.66
C ASP A 346 -2.07 26.09 4.98
N ALA A 347 -3.20 25.44 5.25
CA ALA A 347 -3.27 24.00 5.47
C ALA A 347 -2.83 23.22 4.21
N VAL A 348 -3.26 23.65 3.02
CA VAL A 348 -2.90 23.03 1.74
C VAL A 348 -1.42 23.24 1.42
N GLN A 349 -0.87 24.44 1.61
CA GLN A 349 0.54 24.74 1.37
C GLN A 349 1.46 23.93 2.30
N LEU A 350 1.13 23.82 3.59
CA LEU A 350 1.87 22.99 4.54
C LEU A 350 1.73 21.48 4.25
N TYR A 351 0.60 21.07 3.65
CA TYR A 351 0.37 19.70 3.24
C TYR A 351 1.15 19.30 1.97
N LEU A 352 1.31 20.24 1.05
CA LEU A 352 2.04 20.12 -0.22
C LEU A 352 3.28 21.02 -0.20
N PRO A 353 4.26 20.79 0.70
CA PRO A 353 5.45 21.63 0.75
C PRO A 353 6.22 21.52 -0.56
N LEU A 354 6.76 22.63 -1.05
CA LEU A 354 7.61 22.68 -2.25
C LEU A 354 9.01 23.18 -1.90
N ARG A 355 9.72 22.40 -1.08
CA ARG A 355 11.12 22.71 -0.70
C ARG A 355 12.05 22.46 -1.89
N TRP A 356 13.13 23.26 -1.97
CA TRP A 356 14.11 23.20 -3.06
C TRP A 356 13.49 23.40 -4.45
N SER A 357 12.46 24.24 -4.57
CA SER A 357 11.73 24.49 -5.82
C SER A 357 12.67 24.77 -7.01
N THR A 358 13.65 25.66 -6.84
CA THR A 358 14.62 26.00 -7.89
C THR A 358 15.41 24.79 -8.38
N ALA A 359 15.92 23.96 -7.46
CA ALA A 359 16.69 22.76 -7.81
C ALA A 359 15.79 21.69 -8.46
N LEU A 360 14.55 21.54 -7.98
CA LEU A 360 13.57 20.61 -8.51
C LEU A 360 13.19 20.98 -9.95
N HIS A 361 12.88 22.24 -10.22
CA HIS A 361 12.55 22.72 -11.57
C HIS A 361 13.75 22.63 -12.51
N ARG A 362 14.96 22.94 -12.03
CA ARG A 362 16.19 22.76 -12.81
C ARG A 362 16.39 21.29 -13.20
N ALA A 363 16.31 20.37 -12.23
CA ALA A 363 16.45 18.94 -12.47
C ALA A 363 15.39 18.40 -13.45
N ALA A 364 14.13 18.81 -13.29
CA ALA A 364 13.04 18.42 -14.18
C ALA A 364 13.27 18.93 -15.62
N ARG A 365 13.68 20.19 -15.77
CA ARG A 365 14.00 20.80 -17.07
C ARG A 365 15.17 20.10 -17.76
N GLU A 366 16.25 19.84 -17.04
CA GLU A 366 17.43 19.12 -17.57
C GLU A 366 17.09 17.71 -18.06
N ALA A 367 16.11 17.05 -17.42
CA ALA A 367 15.69 15.70 -17.78
C ALA A 367 14.50 15.67 -18.76
N GLY A 368 13.92 16.82 -19.12
CA GLY A 368 12.76 16.90 -20.03
C GLY A 368 11.48 16.31 -19.45
N ILE A 369 11.25 16.40 -18.14
CA ILE A 369 10.07 15.85 -17.46
C ILE A 369 9.22 16.94 -16.79
N ASP A 370 7.96 16.62 -16.51
CA ASP A 370 7.08 17.48 -15.73
C ASP A 370 7.63 17.69 -14.29
N PRO A 371 7.94 18.93 -13.85
CA PRO A 371 8.40 19.20 -12.49
C PRO A 371 7.38 18.77 -11.43
N TRP A 372 6.08 18.83 -11.72
CA TRP A 372 5.04 18.44 -10.78
C TRP A 372 4.97 16.92 -10.60
N LEU A 373 5.31 16.15 -11.63
CA LEU A 373 5.47 14.71 -11.50
C LEU A 373 6.66 14.36 -10.59
N LEU A 374 7.80 15.05 -10.75
CA LEU A 374 8.96 14.90 -9.88
C LEU A 374 8.63 15.30 -8.43
N ALA A 375 7.93 16.42 -8.23
CA ALA A 375 7.46 16.85 -6.91
C ALA A 375 6.54 15.80 -6.27
N GLY A 376 5.62 15.20 -7.04
CA GLY A 376 4.76 14.12 -6.61
C GLY A 376 5.54 12.88 -6.14
N VAL A 377 6.59 12.49 -6.87
CA VAL A 377 7.51 11.40 -6.48
C VAL A 377 8.21 11.74 -5.16
N VAL A 378 8.90 12.88 -5.07
CA VAL A 378 9.64 13.30 -3.86
C VAL A 378 8.71 13.38 -2.65
N ARG A 379 7.50 13.91 -2.85
CA ARG A 379 6.49 14.02 -1.81
C ARG A 379 6.04 12.68 -1.28
N GLN A 380 5.92 11.67 -2.15
CA GLN A 380 5.53 10.31 -1.79
C GLN A 380 6.68 9.51 -1.17
N GLU A 381 7.91 9.73 -1.62
CA GLU A 381 9.09 8.96 -1.19
C GLU A 381 9.59 9.38 0.20
N SER A 382 9.77 10.68 0.43
CA SER A 382 10.36 11.18 1.69
C SER A 382 9.54 12.27 2.36
N SER A 383 8.54 12.83 1.69
CA SER A 383 7.91 14.10 2.11
C SER A 383 8.94 15.23 2.26
N PHE A 384 9.88 15.32 1.32
CA PHE A 384 10.93 16.35 1.28
C PHE A 384 11.92 16.28 2.46
N VAL A 385 12.28 15.07 2.89
CA VAL A 385 13.32 14.84 3.91
C VAL A 385 14.63 14.47 3.22
N ALA A 386 15.59 15.40 3.20
CA ALA A 386 16.85 15.26 2.47
C ALA A 386 17.77 14.13 2.98
N HIS A 387 17.71 13.81 4.28
CA HIS A 387 18.52 12.77 4.91
C HIS A 387 17.74 11.46 5.14
N ALA A 388 16.62 11.26 4.45
CA ALA A 388 15.78 10.08 4.63
C ALA A 388 16.52 8.80 4.21
N ARG A 389 16.46 7.77 5.06
CA ARG A 389 17.03 6.44 4.77
C ARG A 389 16.01 5.35 5.01
N SER A 390 15.74 4.52 4.01
CA SER A 390 14.85 3.36 4.17
C SER A 390 15.59 2.12 4.69
N SER A 391 14.84 1.16 5.22
CA SER A 391 15.36 -0.16 5.60
C SER A 391 15.95 -0.96 4.44
N ARG A 392 15.67 -0.57 3.19
CA ARG A 392 16.23 -1.17 1.97
C ARG A 392 17.43 -0.42 1.42
N GLY A 393 17.91 0.61 2.14
CA GLY A 393 19.08 1.39 1.75
C GLY A 393 18.80 2.48 0.70
N ALA A 394 17.54 2.85 0.49
CA ALA A 394 17.18 4.00 -0.34
C ALA A 394 17.49 5.31 0.39
N VAL A 395 17.99 6.33 -0.31
CA VAL A 395 18.54 7.56 0.30
C VAL A 395 17.95 8.83 -0.31
N GLY A 396 17.68 9.80 0.56
CA GLY A 396 17.39 11.19 0.24
C GLY A 396 15.97 11.47 -0.23
N LEU A 397 15.81 12.64 -0.85
CA LEU A 397 14.51 13.23 -1.21
C LEU A 397 13.63 12.28 -2.04
N ALA A 398 14.21 11.64 -3.04
CA ALA A 398 13.51 10.76 -3.96
C ALA A 398 13.75 9.27 -3.69
N GLN A 399 14.30 8.93 -2.50
CA GLN A 399 14.61 7.57 -2.06
C GLN A 399 15.29 6.72 -3.16
N LEU A 400 16.41 7.23 -3.68
CA LEU A 400 17.17 6.51 -4.70
C LEU A 400 17.96 5.36 -4.08
N ILE A 401 17.94 4.21 -4.75
CA ILE A 401 18.84 3.10 -4.42
C ILE A 401 20.24 3.47 -4.93
N PRO A 402 21.32 3.32 -4.13
CA PRO A 402 22.68 3.70 -4.53
C PRO A 402 23.20 3.06 -5.82
N THR A 403 22.73 1.87 -6.19
CA THR A 403 23.06 1.24 -7.47
C THR A 403 22.42 1.97 -8.65
N THR A 404 21.15 2.34 -8.53
CA THR A 404 20.42 3.15 -9.53
C THR A 404 21.03 4.53 -9.69
N ALA A 405 21.33 5.20 -8.57
CA ALA A 405 21.96 6.52 -8.60
C ALA A 405 23.32 6.52 -9.31
N ARG A 406 24.17 5.52 -9.05
CA ARG A 406 25.49 5.39 -9.69
C ARG A 406 25.40 5.23 -11.21
N ARG A 407 24.37 4.55 -11.72
CA ARG A 407 24.13 4.42 -13.17
C ARG A 407 23.96 5.81 -13.81
N HIS A 408 23.14 6.67 -13.21
CA HIS A 408 22.89 8.02 -13.72
C HIS A 408 24.03 9.00 -13.46
N ALA A 409 24.70 8.88 -12.32
CA ALA A 409 25.87 9.71 -12.00
C ALA A 409 26.98 9.53 -13.04
N ARG A 410 27.29 8.28 -13.43
CA ARG A 410 28.26 7.99 -14.49
C ARG A 410 27.89 8.64 -15.83
N ALA A 411 26.60 8.58 -16.20
CA ALA A 411 26.12 9.22 -17.43
C ALA A 411 26.21 10.76 -17.42
N LEU A 412 26.33 11.36 -16.22
CA LEU A 412 26.53 12.79 -16.02
C LEU A 412 28.01 13.18 -15.82
N GLY A 413 28.95 12.23 -15.88
CA GLY A 413 30.35 12.48 -15.51
C GLY A 413 30.55 12.79 -14.02
N LEU A 414 29.56 12.48 -13.18
CA LEU A 414 29.68 12.63 -11.74
C LEU A 414 30.42 11.42 -11.16
N GLY A 415 31.29 11.69 -10.19
CA GLY A 415 31.95 10.66 -9.38
C GLY A 415 30.94 9.91 -8.49
N ARG A 416 31.36 9.52 -7.29
CA ARG A 416 30.43 8.95 -6.31
C ARG A 416 29.46 10.05 -5.84
N PRO A 417 28.15 9.99 -6.16
CA PRO A 417 27.24 11.05 -5.79
C PRO A 417 26.94 11.03 -4.29
N ASP A 418 26.85 12.20 -3.67
CA ASP A 418 26.19 12.36 -2.38
C ASP A 418 24.67 12.39 -2.59
N LEU A 419 23.96 11.43 -1.99
CA LEU A 419 22.51 11.31 -2.13
C LEU A 419 21.74 12.06 -1.04
N GLU A 420 22.42 12.59 -0.02
CA GLU A 420 21.82 13.47 0.98
C GLU A 420 21.80 14.93 0.51
N ASP A 421 22.70 15.31 -0.42
CA ASP A 421 22.61 16.59 -1.13
C ASP A 421 21.31 16.67 -1.96
N PRO A 422 20.39 17.60 -1.64
CA PRO A 422 19.12 17.76 -2.33
C PRO A 422 19.24 17.94 -3.84
N ALA A 423 20.20 18.75 -4.30
CA ALA A 423 20.32 19.09 -5.72
C ALA A 423 20.78 17.88 -6.54
N THR A 424 21.79 17.16 -6.05
CA THR A 424 22.27 15.91 -6.65
C THR A 424 21.19 14.83 -6.64
N ASN A 425 20.50 14.64 -5.52
CA ASN A 425 19.43 13.63 -5.41
C ASN A 425 18.29 13.91 -6.42
N LEU A 426 17.82 15.16 -6.51
CA LEU A 426 16.77 15.58 -7.45
C LEU A 426 17.20 15.39 -8.90
N ARG A 427 18.43 15.77 -9.25
CA ARG A 427 18.97 15.62 -10.60
C ARG A 427 19.03 14.17 -11.04
N LEU A 428 19.50 13.28 -10.17
CA LEU A 428 19.57 11.84 -10.45
C LEU A 428 18.18 11.20 -10.50
N ALA A 429 17.24 11.65 -9.66
CA ALA A 429 15.87 11.16 -9.64
C ALA A 429 15.10 11.56 -10.89
N ALA A 430 15.28 12.80 -11.35
CA ALA A 430 14.70 13.30 -12.59
C ALA A 430 15.17 12.46 -13.79
N ARG A 431 16.46 12.11 -13.84
CA ARG A 431 17.01 11.23 -14.90
C ARG A 431 16.48 9.80 -14.83
N GLU A 432 16.35 9.24 -13.63
CA GLU A 432 15.72 7.91 -13.49
C GLU A 432 14.28 7.94 -13.96
N LEU A 433 13.50 8.94 -13.55
CA LEU A 433 12.12 9.07 -13.98
C LEU A 433 12.01 9.29 -15.50
N ALA A 434 12.86 10.12 -16.10
CA ALA A 434 12.93 10.32 -17.55
C ALA A 434 13.24 9.01 -18.29
N HIS A 435 14.24 8.25 -17.83
CA HIS A 435 14.56 6.93 -18.38
C HIS A 435 13.37 5.96 -18.34
N LEU A 436 12.62 5.95 -17.23
CA LEU A 436 11.45 5.10 -17.10
C LEU A 436 10.29 5.57 -17.99
N LEU A 437 10.09 6.89 -18.12
CA LEU A 437 9.08 7.46 -19.02
C LEU A 437 9.38 7.09 -20.48
N ASP A 438 10.64 7.24 -20.91
CA ASP A 438 11.11 6.82 -22.24
C ASP A 438 10.91 5.31 -22.47
N ARG A 439 11.31 4.49 -21.49
CA ARG A 439 11.19 3.03 -21.61
C ARG A 439 9.76 2.54 -21.78
N PHE A 440 8.81 3.14 -21.06
CA PHE A 440 7.43 2.64 -21.01
C PHE A 440 6.44 3.44 -21.85
N GLY A 441 6.79 4.65 -22.29
CA GLY A 441 5.93 5.53 -23.08
C GLY A 441 4.72 6.09 -22.33
N ALA A 442 4.61 5.85 -21.02
CA ALA A 442 3.47 6.27 -20.20
C ALA A 442 3.87 6.46 -18.73
N VAL A 443 3.15 7.36 -18.04
CA VAL A 443 3.45 7.77 -16.66
C VAL A 443 3.24 6.62 -15.67
N GLU A 444 2.13 5.89 -15.79
CA GLU A 444 1.72 4.87 -14.84
C GLU A 444 2.70 3.69 -14.76
N PRO A 445 3.13 3.05 -15.87
CA PRO A 445 4.17 2.04 -15.82
C PRO A 445 5.54 2.60 -15.39
N ALA A 446 5.88 3.86 -15.71
CA ALA A 446 7.11 4.48 -15.23
C ALA A 446 7.12 4.60 -13.69
N LEU A 447 6.03 5.10 -13.10
CA LEU A 447 5.86 5.18 -11.64
C LEU A 447 5.83 3.80 -10.97
N ALA A 448 5.17 2.82 -11.59
CA ALA A 448 5.18 1.45 -11.09
C ALA A 448 6.59 0.85 -11.12
N ALA A 449 7.39 1.13 -12.14
CA ALA A 449 8.79 0.70 -12.24
C ALA A 449 9.69 1.41 -11.22
N TYR A 450 9.48 2.71 -10.96
CA TYR A 450 10.21 3.45 -9.94
C TYR A 450 10.03 2.79 -8.55
N ASN A 451 8.80 2.38 -8.22
CA ASN A 451 8.49 1.76 -6.93
C ASN A 451 8.81 0.25 -6.84
N ALA A 452 8.44 -0.52 -7.87
CA ALA A 452 8.46 -2.00 -7.83
C ALA A 452 9.63 -2.62 -8.60
N GLY A 453 10.42 -1.80 -9.30
CA GLY A 453 11.53 -2.19 -10.16
C GLY A 453 11.10 -2.49 -11.61
N GLU A 454 11.94 -2.04 -12.55
CA GLU A 454 11.83 -2.24 -14.01
C GLU A 454 11.38 -3.66 -14.40
N THR A 455 12.10 -4.68 -13.96
CA THR A 455 11.93 -6.06 -14.46
C THR A 455 10.56 -6.62 -14.13
N ARG A 456 10.00 -6.24 -12.98
CA ARG A 456 8.66 -6.67 -12.56
C ARG A 456 7.61 -5.94 -13.37
N THR A 457 7.74 -4.62 -13.50
CA THR A 457 6.81 -3.77 -14.24
C THR A 457 6.77 -4.10 -15.72
N ALA A 458 7.92 -4.37 -16.35
CA ALA A 458 7.99 -4.78 -17.75
C ALA A 458 7.18 -6.04 -18.05
N ARG A 459 7.09 -7.00 -17.11
CA ARG A 459 6.25 -8.18 -17.28
C ARG A 459 4.75 -7.86 -17.23
N TRP A 460 4.35 -6.90 -16.40
CA TRP A 460 2.97 -6.44 -16.31
C TRP A 460 2.58 -5.62 -17.54
N TRP A 461 3.44 -4.68 -17.94
CA TRP A 461 3.25 -3.82 -19.11
C TRP A 461 3.14 -4.63 -20.40
N LYS A 462 4.00 -5.65 -20.58
CA LYS A 462 3.90 -6.57 -21.74
C LYS A 462 2.53 -7.24 -21.86
N ARG A 463 1.83 -7.49 -20.75
CA ARG A 463 0.51 -8.12 -20.77
C ARG A 463 -0.61 -7.10 -21.02
N TRP A 464 -0.45 -5.88 -20.54
CA TRP A 464 -1.43 -4.79 -20.67
C TRP A 464 -0.73 -3.49 -21.07
N PRO A 465 -0.38 -3.31 -22.36
CA PRO A 465 0.32 -2.12 -22.85
C PRO A 465 -0.66 -0.95 -23.09
N GLU A 466 -1.55 -0.73 -22.13
CA GLU A 466 -2.51 0.39 -22.11
C GLU A 466 -2.52 0.93 -20.67
N PRO A 467 -2.20 2.22 -20.44
CA PRO A 467 -1.90 2.74 -19.10
C PRO A 467 -2.99 2.54 -18.06
N HIS A 468 -4.26 2.70 -18.44
CA HIS A 468 -5.36 2.62 -17.48
C HIS A 468 -5.58 1.19 -17.03
N ARG A 469 -5.68 0.25 -17.99
CA ARG A 469 -5.80 -1.18 -17.72
C ARG A 469 -4.57 -1.72 -17.00
N PHE A 470 -3.37 -1.31 -17.40
CA PHE A 470 -2.13 -1.68 -16.70
C PHE A 470 -2.24 -1.35 -15.22
N THR A 471 -2.64 -0.14 -14.89
CA THR A 471 -2.69 0.35 -13.51
C THR A 471 -3.64 -0.47 -12.67
N GLU A 472 -4.84 -0.77 -13.18
CA GLU A 472 -5.81 -1.58 -12.44
C GLU A 472 -5.34 -3.02 -12.20
N GLU A 473 -4.54 -3.55 -13.13
CA GLU A 473 -4.03 -4.91 -13.10
C GLU A 473 -2.75 -5.08 -12.27
N ILE A 474 -2.18 -4.00 -11.74
CA ILE A 474 -1.04 -4.07 -10.81
C ILE A 474 -1.42 -4.98 -9.62
N PRO A 475 -0.72 -6.11 -9.41
CA PRO A 475 -1.11 -7.11 -8.42
C PRO A 475 -0.60 -6.77 -7.01
N VAL A 476 0.24 -5.75 -6.88
CA VAL A 476 0.86 -5.33 -5.63
C VAL A 476 0.12 -4.09 -5.11
N PRO A 477 -0.61 -4.18 -3.98
CA PRO A 477 -1.38 -3.04 -3.46
C PRO A 477 -0.52 -1.80 -3.16
N GLU A 478 0.71 -1.98 -2.70
CA GLU A 478 1.65 -0.89 -2.43
C GLU A 478 1.97 -0.11 -3.71
N THR A 479 2.35 -0.80 -4.79
CA THR A 479 2.65 -0.19 -6.09
C THR A 479 1.42 0.43 -6.75
N TYR A 480 0.26 -0.24 -6.69
CA TYR A 480 -1.00 0.33 -7.19
C TYR A 480 -1.35 1.65 -6.47
N ASN A 481 -1.21 1.68 -5.15
CA ASN A 481 -1.46 2.88 -4.38
C ASN A 481 -0.40 3.96 -4.64
N TYR A 482 0.87 3.57 -4.88
CA TYR A 482 1.94 4.49 -5.22
C TYR A 482 1.64 5.25 -6.51
N VAL A 483 1.29 4.55 -7.60
CA VAL A 483 0.94 5.18 -8.89
C VAL A 483 -0.20 6.17 -8.72
N ARG A 484 -1.32 5.73 -8.12
CA ARG A 484 -2.47 6.60 -7.85
C ARG A 484 -2.10 7.84 -7.04
N ARG A 485 -1.23 7.65 -6.06
CA ARG A 485 -0.88 8.69 -5.11
C ARG A 485 0.04 9.72 -5.74
N VAL A 486 1.04 9.30 -6.49
CA VAL A 486 1.95 10.21 -7.20
C VAL A 486 1.20 10.99 -8.27
N VAL A 487 0.30 10.35 -9.05
CA VAL A 487 -0.52 11.08 -10.02
C VAL A 487 -1.38 12.14 -9.33
N PHE A 488 -2.09 11.80 -8.26
CA PHE A 488 -2.84 12.79 -7.48
C PHE A 488 -1.93 13.94 -6.99
N LEU A 489 -0.76 13.62 -6.43
CA LEU A 489 0.16 14.63 -5.92
C LEU A 489 0.66 15.55 -7.05
N ALA A 490 0.99 15.02 -8.22
CA ALA A 490 1.39 15.82 -9.37
C ALA A 490 0.29 16.80 -9.81
N GLN A 491 -0.96 16.33 -9.89
CA GLN A 491 -2.10 17.20 -10.19
C GLN A 491 -2.30 18.26 -9.10
N ALA A 492 -2.17 17.89 -7.84
CA ALA A 492 -2.32 18.80 -6.71
C ALA A 492 -1.21 19.86 -6.65
N TYR A 493 0.04 19.48 -6.92
CA TYR A 493 1.15 20.43 -7.00
C TYR A 493 0.93 21.44 -8.13
N ARG A 494 0.54 20.97 -9.31
CA ARG A 494 0.20 21.84 -10.44
C ARG A 494 -0.91 22.81 -10.07
N ALA A 495 -2.03 22.33 -9.54
CA ALA A 495 -3.17 23.18 -9.25
C ALA A 495 -2.95 24.21 -8.11
N VAL A 496 -1.91 24.02 -7.28
CA VAL A 496 -1.59 24.89 -6.14
C VAL A 496 -0.39 25.81 -6.41
N TRP A 497 0.63 25.36 -7.13
CA TRP A 497 1.93 26.05 -7.22
C TRP A 497 2.29 26.61 -8.60
N ASP A 498 1.57 26.27 -9.68
CA ASP A 498 1.94 26.64 -11.06
C ASP A 498 2.01 28.16 -11.28
N GLU A 499 1.11 28.95 -10.70
CA GLU A 499 1.13 30.43 -10.83
C GLU A 499 2.03 31.16 -9.83
N ALA A 500 2.37 30.53 -8.69
CA ALA A 500 3.21 31.15 -7.65
C ALA A 500 4.64 31.38 -8.13
N LEU A 501 5.06 30.67 -9.19
CA LEU A 501 6.38 30.82 -9.82
C LEU A 501 6.37 31.84 -10.97
N THR A 502 5.24 32.12 -11.60
CA THR A 502 5.10 33.22 -12.58
C THR A 502 4.95 34.58 -11.91
N SER A 503 4.41 34.65 -10.69
CA SER A 503 4.23 35.90 -9.93
C SER A 503 5.44 36.29 -9.05
N SER A 504 6.50 35.46 -9.02
CA SER A 504 7.74 35.71 -8.24
C SER A 504 8.98 35.96 -9.10
N THR A 505 8.82 36.27 -10.39
CA THR A 505 9.91 36.85 -11.19
C THR A 505 10.04 38.32 -10.78
N PRO A 506 11.18 38.82 -10.26
CA PRO A 506 11.36 40.25 -10.05
C PRO A 506 11.16 40.96 -11.39
N GLN A 507 10.33 42.00 -11.41
CA GLN A 507 10.39 42.98 -12.49
C GLN A 507 11.83 43.50 -12.55
N ARG A 508 12.34 43.57 -13.78
CA ARG A 508 13.74 43.89 -14.14
C ARG A 508 14.30 45.10 -13.41
#